data_AF-A0A5P8NCI5-F1
#
_entry.id   AF-A0A5P8NCI5-F1
#
_cell.length_a   1.000
_cell.length_b   1.000
_cell.length_c   1.000
_cell.angle_alpha   90.00
_cell.angle_beta   90.00
_cell.angle_gamma   90.00
#
_symmetry.space_group_name_H-M   'P 1'
#
loop_
_entity.id
_entity.type
_entity.pdbx_description
1 polymer ?
#
loop_
_entity_poly.entity_id
_entity_poly.type
_entity_poly.pdbx_seq_one_letter_code
_entity_poly.pdbx_strand_id
1 'polypeptide(L)'
;MKLQIGERIFEIELNSSILAQKIFNHLPLQLEVNGRYGDEIYTLTDFGFPLDENAKEIMEVGDIAYWVKSDGSKEAIAIFFGNTPAGDGTKPIPVSKCSVIGKIVSEIVDHEIIGKGDKIILG
;
A
#
# COMPACT_ATOMS: atom_id res chain seq x y z
N MET A 1 13.77 -2.02 5.72
CA MET A 1 13.04 -3.30 5.52
C MET A 1 12.92 -3.59 4.03
N LYS A 2 12.41 -4.76 3.63
CA LYS A 2 12.21 -5.08 2.22
C LYS A 2 10.74 -5.36 1.91
N LEU A 3 10.32 -4.88 0.75
CA LEU A 3 9.09 -5.23 0.08
C LEU A 3 9.46 -5.95 -1.21
N GLN A 4 9.16 -7.23 -1.31
CA GLN A 4 9.32 -7.99 -2.54
C GLN A 4 7.95 -8.13 -3.22
N ILE A 5 7.90 -7.88 -4.53
CA ILE A 5 6.71 -8.09 -5.36
C ILE A 5 7.14 -8.82 -6.63
N GLY A 6 6.80 -10.10 -6.75
CA GLY A 6 7.35 -10.97 -7.77
C GLY A 6 8.88 -11.02 -7.66
N GLU A 7 9.58 -10.60 -8.72
CA GLU A 7 11.05 -10.53 -8.78
C GLU A 7 11.61 -9.16 -8.35
N ARG A 8 10.75 -8.17 -8.10
CA ARG A 8 11.16 -6.80 -7.73
C ARG A 8 11.34 -6.70 -6.23
N ILE A 9 12.37 -5.98 -5.81
CA ILE A 9 12.67 -5.75 -4.39
C ILE A 9 12.84 -4.25 -4.18
N PHE A 10 12.06 -3.70 -3.25
CA PHE A 10 12.11 -2.31 -2.83
C PHE A 10 12.60 -2.23 -1.38
N GLU A 11 13.42 -1.22 -1.09
CA GLU A 11 13.71 -0.86 0.30
C GLU A 11 12.58 0.01 0.83
N ILE A 12 12.12 -0.30 2.04
CA ILE A 12 11.03 0.42 2.67
C ILE A 12 11.38 0.83 4.09
N GLU A 13 10.72 1.89 4.53
CA GLU A 13 10.64 2.32 5.91
C GLU A 13 9.20 2.26 6.40
N LEU A 14 9.05 1.80 7.63
CA LEU A 14 7.78 1.77 8.33
C LEU A 14 7.66 3.04 9.17
N ASN A 15 6.47 3.63 9.24
CA ASN A 15 6.28 4.74 10.16
C ASN A 15 6.02 4.24 11.58
N SER A 16 6.02 5.16 12.55
CA SER A 16 5.85 4.85 13.97
C SER A 16 4.40 4.88 14.45
N SER A 17 3.40 4.91 13.55
CA SER A 17 1.99 4.96 13.96
C SER A 17 1.57 3.66 14.65
N ILE A 18 0.54 3.75 15.51
CA ILE A 18 0.02 2.58 16.24
C ILE A 18 -0.52 1.54 15.26
N LEU A 19 -1.23 1.96 14.22
CA LEU A 19 -1.75 1.09 13.18
C LEU A 19 -0.61 0.38 12.44
N ALA A 20 0.43 1.12 12.07
CA ALA A 20 1.60 0.59 11.40
C ALA A 20 2.24 -0.51 12.26
N GLN A 21 2.54 -0.22 13.54
CA GLN A 21 3.06 -1.22 14.50
C GLN A 21 2.19 -2.47 14.60
N LYS A 22 0.86 -2.32 14.67
CA LYS A 22 -0.06 -3.46 14.73
C LYS A 22 0.01 -4.34 13.48
N ILE A 23 0.06 -3.74 12.30
CA ILE A 23 0.22 -4.46 11.03
C ILE A 23 1.58 -5.18 11.02
N PHE A 24 2.65 -4.51 11.41
CA PHE A 24 4.00 -5.06 11.34
C PHE A 24 4.32 -6.14 12.38
N ASN A 25 3.50 -6.28 13.43
CA ASN A 25 3.56 -7.44 14.32
C ASN A 25 3.18 -8.77 13.63
N HIS A 26 2.63 -8.73 12.42
CA HIS A 26 2.29 -9.91 11.62
C HIS A 26 3.37 -10.27 10.60
N LEU A 27 4.51 -9.58 10.59
CA LEU A 27 5.60 -9.89 9.68
C LEU A 27 6.20 -11.28 9.94
N PRO A 28 6.66 -12.00 8.89
CA PRO A 28 6.57 -11.59 7.48
C PRO A 28 5.15 -11.76 6.92
N LEU A 29 4.68 -10.77 6.17
CA LEU A 29 3.41 -10.88 5.44
C LEU A 29 3.66 -11.53 4.09
N GLN A 30 2.91 -12.58 3.77
CA GLN A 30 2.89 -13.21 2.46
C GLN A 30 1.50 -13.03 1.85
N LEU A 31 1.43 -12.20 0.81
CA LEU A 31 0.19 -11.78 0.18
C LEU A 31 0.30 -11.91 -1.34
N GLU A 32 -0.75 -11.50 -2.05
CA GLU A 32 -0.82 -11.53 -3.51
C GLU A 32 -1.48 -10.25 -4.01
N VAL A 33 -0.97 -9.68 -5.11
CA VAL A 33 -1.62 -8.52 -5.74
C VAL A 33 -3.03 -8.89 -6.19
N ASN A 34 -4.05 -8.27 -5.59
CA ASN A 34 -5.44 -8.50 -5.96
C ASN A 34 -5.87 -7.67 -7.15
N GLY A 35 -5.27 -6.49 -7.36
CA GLY A 35 -5.56 -5.64 -8.50
C GLY A 35 -4.69 -4.40 -8.58
N ARG A 36 -4.94 -3.61 -9.63
CA ARG A 36 -4.26 -2.37 -9.96
C ARG A 36 -5.27 -1.27 -10.29
N TYR A 37 -4.95 -0.03 -9.94
CA TYR A 37 -5.75 1.16 -10.19
C TYR A 37 -4.83 2.32 -10.62
N GLY A 38 -4.56 2.45 -11.92
CA GLY A 38 -3.49 3.33 -12.42
C GLY A 38 -2.14 2.84 -11.92
N ASP A 39 -1.38 3.69 -11.24
CA ASP A 39 -0.09 3.34 -10.63
C ASP A 39 -0.20 2.98 -9.14
N GLU A 40 -1.38 2.58 -8.70
CA GLU A 40 -1.62 1.94 -7.40
C GLU A 40 -1.82 0.44 -7.60
N ILE A 41 -1.18 -0.38 -6.77
CA ILE A 41 -1.56 -1.79 -6.58
C ILE A 41 -2.16 -1.96 -5.19
N TYR A 42 -3.04 -2.96 -5.03
CA TYR A 42 -3.58 -3.30 -3.73
C TYR A 42 -3.61 -4.81 -3.49
N THR A 43 -3.46 -5.18 -2.22
CA THR A 43 -3.64 -6.53 -1.70
C THR A 43 -4.65 -6.50 -0.56
N LEU A 44 -5.63 -7.39 -0.59
CA LEU A 44 -6.62 -7.55 0.45
C LEU A 44 -5.98 -8.14 1.71
N THR A 45 -6.46 -7.70 2.86
CA THR A 45 -6.05 -8.16 4.19
C THR A 45 -7.29 -8.46 5.03
N ASP A 46 -7.09 -8.92 6.27
CA ASP A 46 -8.18 -9.15 7.23
C ASP A 46 -7.72 -8.91 8.68
N PHE A 47 -7.01 -7.81 8.90
CA PHE A 47 -6.52 -7.34 10.18
C PHE A 47 -7.62 -6.79 11.10
N GLY A 48 -8.70 -6.24 10.54
CA GLY A 48 -9.83 -5.68 11.29
C GLY A 48 -9.51 -4.38 12.02
N PHE A 49 -8.50 -3.62 11.56
CA PHE A 49 -8.11 -2.37 12.21
C PHE A 49 -8.85 -1.16 11.61
N PRO A 50 -9.20 -0.15 12.44
CA PRO A 50 -9.69 1.12 11.93
C PRO A 50 -8.56 1.92 11.27
N LEU A 51 -8.92 2.86 10.40
CA LEU A 51 -8.00 3.88 9.90
C LEU A 51 -7.55 4.81 11.04
N ASP A 52 -6.33 5.34 10.93
CA ASP A 52 -5.80 6.37 11.82
C ASP A 52 -6.61 7.67 11.67
N GLU A 53 -6.60 8.50 12.71
CA GLU A 53 -7.28 9.82 12.72
C GLU A 53 -6.76 10.78 11.65
N ASN A 54 -5.52 10.58 11.20
CA ASN A 54 -4.84 11.35 10.17
C ASN A 54 -4.98 10.73 8.77
N ALA A 55 -5.89 9.77 8.58
CA ALA A 55 -6.14 9.17 7.28
C ALA A 55 -6.47 10.26 6.23
N LYS A 56 -5.80 10.18 5.08
CA LYS A 56 -5.77 11.23 4.06
C LYS A 56 -6.15 10.67 2.69
N GLU A 57 -6.50 11.57 1.76
CA GLU A 57 -6.89 11.24 0.37
C GLU A 57 -5.82 11.66 -0.65
N ILE A 58 -4.71 12.24 -0.19
CA ILE A 58 -3.59 12.65 -1.04
C ILE A 58 -2.35 11.93 -0.54
N MET A 59 -1.79 11.06 -1.37
CA MET A 59 -0.59 10.29 -1.05
C MET A 59 0.65 10.91 -1.71
N GLU A 60 1.80 10.37 -1.37
CA GLU A 60 3.05 10.59 -2.08
C GLU A 60 3.44 9.34 -2.87
N VAL A 61 4.22 9.52 -3.94
CA VAL A 61 4.86 8.39 -4.61
C VAL A 61 5.75 7.64 -3.61
N GLY A 62 5.58 6.34 -3.57
CA GLY A 62 6.20 5.42 -2.63
C GLY A 62 5.40 5.17 -1.35
N ASP A 63 4.31 5.90 -1.09
CA ASP A 63 3.48 5.63 0.11
C ASP A 63 2.96 4.19 0.09
N ILE A 64 3.05 3.53 1.26
CA ILE A 64 2.41 2.26 1.57
C ILE A 64 1.31 2.60 2.58
N ALA A 65 0.06 2.34 2.22
CA ALA A 65 -1.07 2.77 3.01
C ALA A 65 -2.06 1.63 3.27
N TYR A 66 -2.69 1.66 4.44
CA TYR A 66 -3.79 0.81 4.79
C TYR A 66 -5.12 1.49 4.42
N TRP A 67 -5.98 0.75 3.74
CA TRP A 67 -7.27 1.21 3.24
C TRP A 67 -8.37 0.32 3.80
N VAL A 68 -9.49 0.93 4.18
CA VAL A 68 -10.70 0.24 4.61
C VAL A 68 -11.87 0.82 3.83
N LYS A 69 -12.71 -0.06 3.28
CA LYS A 69 -13.95 0.34 2.62
C LYS A 69 -14.90 0.97 3.65
N SER A 70 -15.69 1.96 3.23
CA SER A 70 -16.56 2.74 4.14
C SER A 70 -17.57 1.92 4.95
N ASP A 71 -17.98 0.75 4.45
CA ASP A 71 -18.88 -0.18 5.16
C ASP A 71 -18.14 -1.24 6.00
N GLY A 72 -16.80 -1.16 6.08
CA GLY A 72 -15.95 -2.11 6.80
C GLY A 72 -15.87 -3.50 6.16
N SER A 73 -16.47 -3.72 4.98
CA SER A 73 -16.55 -5.07 4.38
C SER A 73 -15.26 -5.55 3.72
N LYS A 74 -14.32 -4.63 3.47
CA LYS A 74 -13.02 -4.91 2.84
C LYS A 74 -11.96 -3.99 3.39
N GLU A 75 -10.76 -4.53 3.47
CA GLU A 75 -9.55 -3.80 3.79
C GLU A 75 -8.41 -4.28 2.90
N ALA A 76 -7.41 -3.41 2.72
CA ALA A 76 -6.28 -3.67 1.86
C ALA A 76 -5.04 -2.88 2.31
N ILE A 77 -3.87 -3.38 1.90
CA ILE A 77 -2.68 -2.56 1.78
C ILE A 77 -2.59 -2.09 0.32
N ALA A 78 -2.48 -0.78 0.14
CA ALA A 78 -2.24 -0.10 -1.12
C ALA A 78 -0.79 0.39 -1.19
N ILE A 79 -0.18 0.28 -2.37
CA ILE A 79 1.17 0.77 -2.64
C ILE A 79 1.08 1.71 -3.85
N PHE A 80 1.51 2.96 -3.65
CA PHE A 80 1.39 4.02 -4.65
C PHE A 80 2.73 4.25 -5.35
N PHE A 81 2.77 4.01 -6.66
CA PHE A 81 3.96 4.28 -7.49
C PHE A 81 3.83 5.55 -8.32
N GLY A 82 2.61 6.09 -8.45
CA GLY A 82 2.33 7.20 -9.35
C GLY A 82 0.88 7.67 -9.26
N ASN A 83 0.40 8.31 -10.33
CA ASN A 83 -0.96 8.84 -10.37
C ASN A 83 -2.00 7.71 -10.44
N THR A 84 -3.16 7.96 -9.84
CA THR A 84 -4.32 7.06 -9.91
C THR A 84 -5.38 7.66 -10.83
N PRO A 85 -6.37 6.88 -11.31
CA PRO A 85 -7.46 7.43 -12.11
C PRO A 85 -8.34 8.45 -11.37
N ALA A 86 -8.29 8.51 -10.03
CA ALA A 86 -8.96 9.54 -9.25
C ALA A 86 -8.14 10.84 -9.11
N GLY A 87 -6.85 10.82 -9.47
CA GLY A 87 -5.95 11.96 -9.45
C GLY A 87 -6.01 12.82 -10.72
N ASP A 88 -5.40 14.01 -10.64
CA ASP A 88 -5.27 14.97 -11.74
C ASP A 88 -3.94 14.84 -12.52
N GLY A 89 -3.15 13.81 -12.22
CA GLY A 89 -1.82 13.63 -12.79
C GLY A 89 -0.68 14.14 -11.91
N THR A 90 -0.97 14.86 -10.81
CA THR A 90 0.09 15.46 -9.97
C THR A 90 0.46 14.63 -8.76
N LYS A 91 -0.50 13.91 -8.17
CA LYS A 91 -0.30 13.08 -6.96
C LYS A 91 -1.19 11.84 -6.97
N PRO A 92 -0.77 10.74 -6.33
CA PRO A 92 -1.65 9.59 -6.14
C PRO A 92 -2.85 9.97 -5.24
N ILE A 93 -4.06 9.66 -5.72
CA ILE A 93 -5.31 9.87 -4.99
C ILE A 93 -6.06 8.52 -4.89
N PRO A 94 -6.10 7.85 -3.73
CA PRO A 94 -6.90 6.64 -3.59
C PRO A 94 -8.40 6.93 -3.79
N VAL A 95 -9.17 5.85 -3.99
CA VAL A 95 -10.63 5.93 -4.10
C VAL A 95 -11.32 6.47 -2.84
N SER A 96 -10.69 6.32 -1.67
CA SER A 96 -11.10 6.95 -0.41
C SER A 96 -9.91 7.03 0.56
N LYS A 97 -10.12 7.63 1.75
CA LYS A 97 -9.08 7.80 2.77
C LYS A 97 -8.28 6.53 3.07
N CYS A 98 -6.97 6.71 3.19
CA CYS A 98 -6.03 5.68 3.64
C CYS A 98 -5.16 6.21 4.78
N SER A 99 -4.68 5.31 5.63
CA SER A 99 -3.67 5.60 6.65
C SER A 99 -2.30 5.18 6.12
N VAL A 100 -1.35 6.10 6.00
CA VAL A 100 0.02 5.72 5.61
C VAL A 100 0.63 4.91 6.74
N ILE A 101 1.26 3.79 6.39
CA ILE A 101 1.91 2.86 7.34
C ILE A 101 3.40 2.70 7.03
N GLY A 102 3.84 3.07 5.84
CA GLY A 102 5.24 3.05 5.46
C GLY A 102 5.47 3.74 4.11
N LYS A 103 6.71 3.66 3.63
CA LYS A 103 7.14 4.28 2.37
C LYS A 103 8.26 3.49 1.73
N ILE A 104 8.25 3.40 0.40
CA ILE A 104 9.39 2.95 -0.40
C ILE A 104 10.45 4.06 -0.41
N VAL A 105 11.68 3.71 -0.01
CA VAL A 105 12.82 4.63 0.09
C VAL A 105 13.91 4.33 -0.93
N SER A 106 13.85 3.18 -1.59
CA SER A 106 14.66 2.90 -2.78
C SER A 106 14.06 3.56 -4.03
N GLU A 107 14.80 3.49 -5.12
CA GLU A 107 14.26 3.83 -6.45
C GLU A 107 13.08 2.91 -6.81
N ILE A 108 12.06 3.50 -7.45
CA ILE A 108 10.89 2.77 -7.95
C ILE A 108 11.08 2.59 -9.46
N VAL A 109 11.39 1.37 -9.86
CA VAL A 109 11.59 0.96 -11.27
C VAL A 109 10.72 -0.23 -11.61
N ASP A 110 10.35 -0.35 -12.88
CA ASP A 110 9.61 -1.49 -13.46
C ASP A 110 8.28 -1.83 -12.75
N HIS A 111 7.71 -0.89 -12.02
CA HIS A 111 6.49 -1.08 -11.24
C HIS A 111 5.27 -1.35 -12.15
N GLU A 112 5.31 -0.91 -13.41
CA GLU A 112 4.30 -1.10 -14.44
C GLU A 112 4.11 -2.57 -14.81
N ILE A 113 5.15 -3.38 -14.61
CA ILE A 113 5.14 -4.81 -14.91
C ILE A 113 4.48 -5.60 -13.78
N ILE A 114 4.30 -5.01 -12.59
CA ILE A 114 3.62 -5.66 -11.46
C ILE A 114 2.15 -5.88 -11.84
N GLY A 115 1.75 -7.15 -11.80
CA GLY A 115 0.44 -7.61 -12.19
C GLY A 115 -0.34 -8.25 -11.05
N LYS A 116 -1.64 -8.43 -11.28
CA LYS A 116 -2.49 -9.27 -10.43
C LYS A 116 -1.92 -10.68 -10.38
N GLY A 117 -1.81 -11.26 -9.19
CA GLY A 117 -1.21 -12.58 -9.00
C GLY A 117 0.24 -12.57 -8.55
N ASP A 118 0.93 -11.43 -8.64
CA ASP A 118 2.30 -11.35 -8.14
C ASP A 118 2.33 -11.51 -6.63
N LYS A 119 3.23 -12.37 -6.15
CA LYS A 119 3.43 -12.60 -4.72
C LYS A 119 4.06 -11.36 -4.09
N ILE A 120 3.51 -10.96 -2.95
CA ILE A 120 4.04 -9.89 -2.12
C ILE A 120 4.63 -10.51 -0.86
N ILE A 121 5.88 -10.17 -0.54
CA ILE A 121 6.51 -10.51 0.72
C ILE A 121 6.97 -9.22 1.39
N LEU A 122 6.45 -8.96 2.57
CA LEU A 122 6.87 -7.86 3.43
C LEU A 122 7.67 -8.42 4.60
N GLY A 123 8.91 -7.97 4.80
CA GLY A 123 9.78 -8.46 5.87
C GLY A 123 11.20 -7.91 5.88
#